data_AF-A0AAD5KMY8-F1
#
_entry.id   AF-A0AAD5KMY8-F1
#
_cell.length_a   1.000
_cell.length_b   1.000
_cell.length_c   1.000
_cell.angle_alpha   90.00
_cell.angle_beta   90.00
_cell.angle_gamma   90.00
#
_symmetry.space_group_name_H-M   'P 1'
#
loop_
_entity.id
_entity.type
_entity.pdbx_description
1 polymer ?
#
loop_
_entity_poly.entity_id
_entity_poly.type
_entity_poly.pdbx_seq_one_letter_code
_entity_poly.pdbx_strand_id
1 'polypeptide(L)'
;MKKAHHWPMVLPTHVLQIRQVAFLRRRILVLEIENRSLYRKIEDMEKKIAEHNKVNAKRPRTSHLLVPLLHASTVEIEKSELDEVLVVAKASRENLNATVNRLLEAVYSKTFLGSHSLSGGVPKTRKKMSTRPNQTVKPGLPKNDLDDIIWFVKNTWEEIHGDVLPEKNCPVRSAIKVKLSTEYRALKNTYK
;
A
#
# COMPACT_ATOMS: atom_id res chain seq x y z
N MET A 1 64.41 25.38 53.39
CA MET A 1 63.15 25.38 52.62
C MET A 1 63.50 25.55 51.14
N LYS A 2 63.21 24.56 50.27
CA LYS A 2 63.27 24.72 48.80
C LYS A 2 61.89 24.37 48.25
N LYS A 3 61.13 25.37 47.77
CA LYS A 3 59.85 25.15 47.08
C LYS A 3 60.17 24.76 45.63
N ALA A 4 59.79 23.54 45.25
CA ALA A 4 59.81 23.11 43.86
C ALA A 4 58.64 23.78 43.12
N HIS A 5 58.96 24.64 42.15
CA HIS A 5 57.98 25.18 41.23
C HIS A 5 57.63 24.11 40.18
N HIS A 6 56.42 23.56 40.28
CA HIS A 6 55.83 22.73 39.25
C HIS A 6 55.23 23.64 38.17
N TRP A 7 55.88 23.73 37.02
CA TRP A 7 55.33 24.42 35.86
C TRP A 7 54.38 23.48 35.12
N PRO A 8 53.12 23.88 34.82
CA PRO A 8 52.25 23.07 33.98
C PRO A 8 52.84 23.04 32.56
N MET A 9 53.07 21.84 32.04
CA MET A 9 53.60 21.61 30.71
C MET A 9 52.53 22.00 29.68
N VAL A 10 52.53 23.27 29.25
CA VAL A 10 51.66 23.75 28.17
C VAL A 10 52.25 23.25 26.86
N LEU A 11 51.54 22.35 26.18
CA LEU A 11 51.96 21.84 24.89
C LEU A 11 52.04 22.99 23.87
N PRO A 12 53.13 23.08 23.08
CA PRO A 12 53.27 24.12 22.07
C PRO A 12 52.10 24.11 21.08
N THR A 13 51.59 25.28 20.71
CA THR A 13 50.48 25.49 19.76
C THR A 13 50.65 24.73 18.44
N HIS A 14 51.89 24.55 17.97
CA HIS A 14 52.22 23.73 16.81
C HIS A 14 51.84 22.25 16.96
N VAL A 15 51.95 21.67 18.15
CA VAL A 15 51.61 20.27 18.43
C VAL A 15 50.08 20.07 18.42
N LEU A 16 49.32 21.07 18.86
CA LEU A 16 47.86 21.07 18.81
C LEU A 16 47.34 21.17 17.37
N GLN A 17 47.96 22.00 16.53
CA GLN A 17 47.63 22.11 15.10
C GLN A 17 47.90 20.80 14.35
N ILE A 18 49.04 20.13 14.61
CA ILE A 18 49.36 18.84 13.98
C ILE A 18 48.31 17.77 14.33
N ARG A 19 47.86 17.73 15.59
CA ARG A 19 46.81 16.80 16.04
C ARG A 19 45.47 17.07 15.37
N GLN A 20 45.08 18.34 15.20
CA GLN A 20 43.84 18.72 14.50
C GLN A 20 43.90 18.33 13.01
N VAL A 21 45.02 18.58 12.34
CA VAL A 21 45.21 18.20 10.92
C VAL A 21 45.16 16.68 10.75
N ALA A 22 45.78 15.91 11.65
CA ALA A 22 45.73 14.45 11.61
C ALA A 22 44.31 13.91 11.85
N PHE A 23 43.54 14.54 12.73
CA PHE A 23 42.13 14.20 12.96
C PHE A 23 41.27 14.47 11.72
N LEU A 24 41.40 15.64 11.11
CA LEU A 24 40.66 16.00 9.89
C LEU A 24 40.98 15.05 8.72
N ARG A 25 42.26 14.70 8.54
CA ARG A 25 42.67 13.73 7.50
C ARG A 25 42.03 12.35 7.70
N ARG A 26 41.98 11.85 8.94
CA ARG A 26 41.29 10.59 9.25
C ARG A 26 39.79 10.68 8.99
N ARG A 27 39.17 11.81 9.35
CA ARG A 27 37.72 12.02 9.11
C ARG A 27 37.39 12.08 7.62
N ILE A 28 38.23 12.73 6.82
CA ILE A 28 38.08 12.77 5.36
C ILE A 28 38.15 11.36 4.77
N LEU A 29 39.15 10.56 5.16
CA LEU A 29 39.27 9.17 4.69
C LEU A 29 38.04 8.32 5.02
N VAL A 30 37.47 8.48 6.22
CA VAL A 30 36.23 7.77 6.60
C VAL A 30 35.06 8.19 5.71
N LEU A 31 34.89 9.49 5.48
CA LEU A 31 33.83 10.02 4.61
C LEU A 31 33.98 9.55 3.15
N GLU A 32 35.21 9.42 2.65
CA GLU A 32 35.46 8.88 1.31
C GLU A 32 35.06 7.40 1.18
N ILE A 33 35.32 6.61 2.22
CA ILE A 33 34.91 5.19 2.26
C ILE A 33 33.39 5.08 2.33
N GLU A 34 32.75 5.89 3.17
CA GLU A 34 31.29 5.93 3.30
C GLU A 34 30.64 6.35 1.98
N ASN A 35 31.15 7.40 1.32
CA ASN A 35 30.66 7.82 0.01
C ASN A 35 30.79 6.72 -1.05
N ARG A 36 31.95 6.03 -1.13
CA ARG A 36 32.11 4.89 -2.05
C ARG A 36 31.11 3.76 -1.77
N SER A 37 30.76 3.53 -0.50
CA SER A 37 29.74 2.54 -0.14
C SER A 37 28.34 2.97 -0.59
N LEU A 38 28.00 4.26 -0.43
CA LEU A 38 26.73 4.82 -0.89
C LEU A 38 26.59 4.74 -2.42
N TYR A 39 27.63 5.06 -3.18
CA TYR A 39 27.60 4.94 -4.65
C TYR A 39 27.33 3.51 -5.11
N ARG A 40 27.98 2.51 -4.49
CA ARG A 40 27.70 1.09 -4.80
C ARG A 40 26.26 0.70 -4.47
N LYS A 41 25.71 1.21 -3.37
CA LYS A 41 24.32 0.94 -2.99
C LYS A 41 23.32 1.57 -3.97
N ILE A 42 23.63 2.75 -4.49
CA ILE A 42 22.83 3.41 -5.54
C ILE A 42 22.86 2.56 -6.82
N GLU A 43 24.03 2.12 -7.25
CA GLU A 43 24.19 1.26 -8.44
C GLU A 43 23.41 -0.06 -8.33
N ASP A 44 23.46 -0.72 -7.16
CA ASP A 44 22.66 -1.91 -6.89
C ASP A 44 21.15 -1.64 -6.92
N MET A 45 20.70 -0.48 -6.42
CA MET A 45 19.29 -0.07 -6.48
C MET A 45 18.87 0.22 -7.92
N GLU A 46 19.67 0.93 -8.70
CA GLU A 46 19.42 1.21 -10.11
C GLU A 46 19.34 -0.08 -10.92
N LYS A 47 20.21 -1.05 -10.65
CA LYS A 47 20.16 -2.38 -11.27
C LYS A 47 18.87 -3.12 -10.92
N LYS A 48 18.44 -3.10 -9.65
CA LYS A 48 17.15 -3.70 -9.22
C LYS A 48 15.96 -3.02 -9.89
N ILE A 49 15.98 -1.69 -10.03
CA ILE A 49 14.96 -0.92 -10.74
C ILE A 49 14.95 -1.29 -12.22
N ALA A 50 16.11 -1.39 -12.87
CA ALA A 50 16.23 -1.78 -14.27
C ALA A 50 15.76 -3.22 -14.52
N GLU A 51 16.07 -4.16 -13.62
CA GLU A 51 15.57 -5.54 -13.68
C GLU A 51 14.06 -5.60 -13.51
N HIS A 52 13.51 -4.90 -12.51
CA HIS A 52 12.06 -4.77 -12.33
C HIS A 52 11.39 -4.16 -13.58
N ASN A 53 12.00 -3.15 -14.19
CA ASN A 53 11.51 -2.54 -15.42
C ASN A 53 11.65 -3.47 -16.65
N LYS A 54 12.69 -4.32 -16.73
CA LYS A 54 12.81 -5.34 -17.78
C LYS A 54 11.78 -6.46 -17.65
N VAL A 55 11.47 -6.88 -16.42
CA VAL A 55 10.37 -7.81 -16.13
C VAL A 55 9.04 -7.19 -16.54
N ASN A 56 8.84 -5.89 -16.29
CA ASN A 56 7.64 -5.16 -16.70
C ASN A 56 7.62 -4.78 -18.19
N ALA A 57 8.76 -4.68 -18.87
CA ALA A 57 8.84 -4.38 -20.31
C ALA A 57 8.42 -5.57 -21.20
N LYS A 58 8.34 -6.80 -20.64
CA LYS A 58 7.72 -7.95 -21.30
C LYS A 58 6.20 -7.98 -21.16
N ARG A 59 5.61 -7.17 -20.27
CA ARG A 59 4.18 -6.87 -20.33
C ARG A 59 4.00 -5.77 -21.37
N PRO A 60 3.11 -5.94 -22.37
CA PRO A 60 2.79 -4.83 -23.24
C PRO A 60 2.34 -3.67 -22.34
N ARG A 61 2.92 -2.47 -22.55
CA ARG A 61 2.33 -1.23 -22.06
C ARG A 61 1.00 -1.08 -22.77
N THR A 62 -0.01 -1.77 -22.29
CA THR A 62 -1.39 -1.44 -22.56
C THR A 62 -1.52 0.01 -22.13
N SER A 63 -1.82 0.87 -23.09
CA SER A 63 -2.39 2.19 -22.83
C SER A 63 -3.29 2.09 -21.60
N HIS A 64 -3.11 3.00 -20.64
CA HIS A 64 -3.97 3.18 -19.46
C HIS A 64 -5.37 3.61 -19.92
N LEU A 65 -6.03 2.75 -20.69
CA LEU A 65 -7.36 2.96 -21.23
C LEU A 65 -8.31 2.66 -20.08
N LEU A 66 -8.73 3.73 -19.42
CA LEU A 66 -9.82 3.69 -18.49
C LEU A 66 -11.11 3.42 -19.26
N VAL A 67 -11.87 2.45 -18.80
CA VAL A 67 -13.19 2.12 -19.31
C VAL A 67 -14.19 2.22 -18.17
N PRO A 68 -15.40 2.74 -18.41
CA PRO A 68 -16.43 2.73 -17.40
C PRO A 68 -16.84 1.28 -17.11
N LEU A 69 -17.04 0.95 -15.83
CA LEU A 69 -17.37 -0.41 -15.40
C LEU A 69 -18.71 -0.86 -16.01
N LEU A 70 -19.67 0.06 -16.09
CA LEU A 70 -20.97 -0.09 -16.74
C LEU A 70 -21.24 1.11 -17.66
N HIS A 71 -22.16 0.97 -18.61
CA HIS A 71 -22.61 2.11 -19.41
C HIS A 71 -23.13 3.23 -18.50
N ALA A 72 -22.56 4.43 -18.60
CA ALA A 72 -22.82 5.58 -17.74
C ALA A 72 -22.43 5.45 -16.24
N SER A 73 -21.59 4.46 -15.88
CA SER A 73 -21.00 4.37 -14.53
C SER A 73 -20.01 5.49 -14.28
N THR A 74 -19.95 5.96 -13.03
CA THR A 74 -18.88 6.85 -12.54
C THR A 74 -17.62 6.09 -12.14
N VAL A 75 -17.68 4.76 -12.08
CA VAL A 75 -16.56 3.89 -11.76
C VAL A 75 -15.81 3.58 -13.03
N GLU A 76 -14.56 4.03 -13.11
CA GLU A 76 -13.64 3.71 -14.20
C GLU A 76 -12.60 2.70 -13.73
N ILE A 77 -12.25 1.78 -14.62
CA ILE A 77 -11.25 0.74 -14.38
C ILE A 77 -10.31 0.66 -15.58
N GLU A 78 -9.03 0.39 -15.35
CA GLU A 78 -8.11 0.12 -16.46
C GLU A 78 -8.56 -1.14 -17.21
N LYS A 79 -8.57 -1.10 -18.54
CA LYS A 79 -8.99 -2.24 -19.36
C LYS A 79 -8.22 -3.53 -19.03
N SER A 80 -6.91 -3.43 -18.78
CA SER A 80 -6.10 -4.59 -18.37
C SER A 80 -6.52 -5.16 -17.01
N GLU A 81 -6.89 -4.31 -16.07
CA GLU A 81 -7.39 -4.73 -14.76
C GLU A 81 -8.76 -5.42 -14.90
N LEU A 82 -9.63 -4.88 -15.76
CA LEU A 82 -10.91 -5.50 -16.08
C LEU A 82 -10.74 -6.87 -16.74
N ASP A 83 -9.81 -7.00 -17.68
CA ASP A 83 -9.49 -8.29 -18.31
C ASP A 83 -9.02 -9.31 -17.27
N GLU A 84 -8.18 -8.92 -16.31
CA GLU A 84 -7.76 -9.80 -15.20
C GLU A 84 -8.93 -10.21 -14.30
N VAL A 85 -9.86 -9.30 -13.98
CA VAL A 85 -11.09 -9.62 -13.22
C VAL A 85 -11.90 -10.69 -13.95
N LEU A 86 -12.07 -10.55 -15.27
CA LEU A 86 -12.80 -11.51 -16.09
C LEU A 86 -12.08 -12.87 -16.17
N VAL A 87 -10.75 -12.89 -16.26
CA VAL A 87 -9.96 -14.12 -16.21
C VAL A 87 -10.21 -14.88 -14.91
N VAL A 88 -10.19 -14.19 -13.76
CA VAL A 88 -10.45 -14.80 -12.45
C VAL A 88 -11.88 -15.35 -12.37
N ALA A 89 -12.86 -14.60 -12.90
CA ALA A 89 -14.26 -15.01 -12.93
C ALA A 89 -14.50 -16.27 -13.78
N LYS A 90 -13.85 -16.37 -14.94
CA LYS A 90 -13.97 -17.52 -15.85
C LYS A 90 -13.26 -18.77 -15.33
N ALA A 91 -12.24 -18.61 -14.50
CA ALA A 91 -11.42 -19.73 -14.03
C ALA A 91 -12.22 -20.75 -13.20
N SER A 92 -13.20 -20.31 -12.40
CA SER A 92 -14.07 -21.22 -11.64
C SER A 92 -15.30 -20.50 -11.09
N ARG A 93 -16.42 -21.23 -11.02
CA ARG A 93 -17.65 -20.81 -10.34
C ARG A 93 -17.47 -20.59 -8.83
N GLU A 94 -16.43 -21.16 -8.24
CA GLU A 94 -16.12 -20.97 -6.81
C GLU A 94 -15.35 -19.66 -6.54
N ASN A 95 -14.90 -18.97 -7.59
CA ASN A 95 -14.03 -17.79 -7.46
C ASN A 95 -14.77 -16.48 -7.20
N LEU A 96 -16.06 -16.48 -6.86
CA LEU A 96 -16.83 -15.24 -6.66
C LEU A 96 -16.14 -14.26 -5.71
N ASN A 97 -15.64 -14.76 -4.58
CA ASN A 97 -14.91 -13.94 -3.61
C ASN A 97 -13.61 -13.38 -4.20
N ALA A 98 -12.88 -14.17 -5.00
CA ALA A 98 -11.64 -13.75 -5.63
C ALA A 98 -11.90 -12.69 -6.72
N THR A 99 -12.94 -12.86 -7.54
CA THR A 99 -13.38 -11.89 -8.54
C THR A 99 -13.76 -10.56 -7.89
N VAL A 100 -14.58 -10.59 -6.83
CA VAL A 100 -14.95 -9.39 -6.07
C VAL A 100 -13.72 -8.72 -5.46
N ASN A 101 -12.79 -9.49 -4.90
CA ASN A 101 -11.56 -8.94 -4.34
C ASN A 101 -10.70 -8.26 -5.40
N ARG A 102 -10.49 -8.91 -6.55
CA ARG A 102 -9.68 -8.35 -7.66
C ARG A 102 -10.31 -7.08 -8.21
N LEU A 103 -11.64 -7.06 -8.38
CA LEU A 103 -12.38 -5.89 -8.84
C LEU A 103 -12.28 -4.73 -7.84
N LEU A 104 -12.46 -4.98 -6.56
CA LEU A 104 -12.31 -3.94 -5.53
C LEU A 104 -10.89 -3.37 -5.48
N GLU A 105 -9.87 -4.19 -5.70
CA GLU A 105 -8.48 -3.75 -5.77
C GLU A 105 -8.15 -2.94 -7.03
N ALA A 106 -8.87 -3.21 -8.13
CA ALA A 106 -8.75 -2.44 -9.36
C ALA A 106 -9.46 -1.08 -9.28
N VAL A 107 -10.57 -1.00 -8.53
CA VAL A 107 -11.36 0.23 -8.36
C VAL A 107 -10.81 1.11 -7.23
N TYR A 108 -10.39 0.51 -6.12
CA TYR A 108 -10.02 1.24 -4.91
C TYR A 108 -8.65 0.84 -4.37
N SER A 109 -7.95 1.83 -3.81
CA SER A 109 -6.73 1.58 -3.05
C SER A 109 -6.99 0.79 -1.77
N LYS A 110 -6.00 0.01 -1.33
CA LYS A 110 -6.07 -0.76 -0.08
C LYS A 110 -6.33 0.13 1.15
N THR A 111 -5.79 1.34 1.17
CA THR A 111 -6.02 2.33 2.24
C THR A 111 -7.46 2.83 2.24
N PHE A 112 -8.05 3.06 1.06
CA PHE A 112 -9.46 3.40 0.93
C PHE A 112 -10.35 2.26 1.45
N LEU A 113 -10.12 1.03 0.99
CA LEU A 113 -10.88 -0.15 1.45
C LEU A 113 -10.75 -0.38 2.97
N GLY A 114 -9.55 -0.22 3.52
CA GLY A 114 -9.29 -0.40 4.95
C GLY A 114 -9.96 0.65 5.84
N SER A 115 -10.17 1.86 5.33
CA SER A 115 -10.83 2.97 6.04
C SER A 115 -12.36 2.97 5.91
N HIS A 116 -12.91 2.26 4.93
CA HIS A 116 -14.35 2.22 4.66
C HIS A 116 -15.05 0.97 5.22
N SER A 117 -16.37 1.01 5.16
CA SER A 117 -17.29 -0.08 5.50
C SER A 117 -18.37 -0.19 4.42
N LEU A 118 -19.15 -1.28 4.43
CA LEU A 118 -20.15 -1.50 3.38
C LEU A 118 -21.23 -0.40 3.34
N SER A 119 -21.73 0.04 4.50
CA SER A 119 -22.88 0.96 4.61
C SER A 119 -22.64 2.17 5.53
N GLY A 120 -21.44 2.29 6.11
CA GLY A 120 -21.18 3.25 7.16
C GLY A 120 -21.81 2.88 8.51
N GLY A 121 -21.43 3.65 9.54
CA GLY A 121 -22.08 3.63 10.85
C GLY A 121 -21.41 2.78 11.93
N VAL A 122 -22.02 2.79 13.12
CA VAL A 122 -21.51 2.10 14.31
C VAL A 122 -21.90 0.61 14.27
N PRO A 123 -20.97 -0.34 14.55
CA PRO A 123 -21.29 -1.76 14.62
C PRO A 123 -22.48 -2.04 15.56
N LYS A 124 -23.50 -2.77 15.10
CA LYS A 124 -24.71 -3.09 15.90
C LYS A 124 -24.40 -3.75 17.25
N THR A 125 -23.35 -4.56 17.33
CA THR A 125 -22.88 -5.21 18.57
C THR A 125 -22.32 -4.24 19.61
N ARG A 126 -21.98 -3.00 19.25
CA ARG A 126 -21.44 -1.99 20.17
C ARG A 126 -22.46 -0.98 20.68
N LYS A 127 -23.71 -1.01 20.18
CA LYS A 127 -24.78 -0.14 20.70
C LYS A 127 -25.11 -0.36 22.18
N LYS A 128 -24.73 -1.48 22.78
CA LYS A 128 -24.93 -1.78 24.22
C LYS A 128 -23.81 -1.30 25.15
N MET A 129 -22.73 -0.72 24.64
CA MET A 129 -21.54 -0.37 25.42
C MET A 129 -21.12 1.07 25.11
N SER A 130 -22.02 1.99 25.41
CA SER A 130 -21.89 3.43 25.21
C SER A 130 -21.11 4.06 26.36
N THR A 131 -19.78 4.21 26.18
CA THR A 131 -18.95 5.34 26.69
C THR A 131 -17.50 5.15 26.25
N ARG A 132 -17.15 5.56 25.02
CA ARG A 132 -15.77 5.97 24.70
C ARG A 132 -15.81 7.14 23.70
N PRO A 133 -15.29 8.33 24.01
CA PRO A 133 -15.53 9.55 23.22
C PRO A 133 -14.89 9.58 21.82
N ASN A 134 -14.03 8.61 21.47
CA ASN A 134 -13.22 8.64 20.23
C ASN A 134 -13.49 7.44 19.32
N GLN A 135 -14.75 7.09 19.07
CA GLN A 135 -15.06 6.03 18.11
C GLN A 135 -15.18 6.65 16.70
N THR A 136 -14.11 6.55 15.91
CA THR A 136 -14.13 6.93 14.49
C THR A 136 -15.17 6.08 13.76
N VAL A 137 -16.28 6.70 13.38
CA VAL A 137 -17.30 6.07 12.54
C VAL A 137 -16.68 5.88 11.17
N LYS A 138 -16.56 4.63 10.72
CA LYS A 138 -16.08 4.38 9.36
C LYS A 138 -17.12 4.86 8.35
N PRO A 139 -16.72 5.62 7.32
CA PRO A 139 -17.61 5.94 6.20
C PRO A 139 -18.06 4.67 5.48
N GLY A 140 -19.21 4.76 4.80
CA GLY A 140 -19.68 3.74 3.87
C GLY A 140 -19.02 3.91 2.50
N LEU A 141 -18.97 2.85 1.70
CA LEU A 141 -18.66 2.99 0.27
C LEU A 141 -19.66 3.92 -0.42
N PRO A 142 -19.26 4.66 -1.47
CA PRO A 142 -20.19 5.43 -2.28
C PRO A 142 -21.32 4.52 -2.79
N LYS A 143 -22.56 4.96 -2.61
CA LYS A 143 -23.72 4.11 -2.88
C LYS A 143 -23.83 3.72 -4.35
N ASN A 144 -23.59 4.68 -5.25
CA ASN A 144 -23.66 4.46 -6.69
C ASN A 144 -22.59 3.45 -7.12
N ASP A 145 -21.33 3.65 -6.73
CA ASP A 145 -20.25 2.71 -7.01
C ASP A 145 -20.54 1.30 -6.48
N LEU A 146 -21.10 1.21 -5.26
CA LEU A 146 -21.46 -0.09 -4.68
C LEU A 146 -22.53 -0.80 -5.50
N ASP A 147 -23.55 -0.07 -5.94
CA ASP A 147 -24.63 -0.63 -6.75
C ASP A 147 -24.10 -1.03 -8.14
N ASP A 148 -23.22 -0.23 -8.76
CA ASP A 148 -22.55 -0.54 -10.03
C ASP A 148 -21.68 -1.79 -9.93
N ILE A 149 -20.85 -1.90 -8.88
CA ILE A 149 -20.00 -3.07 -8.63
C ILE A 149 -20.85 -4.33 -8.43
N ILE A 150 -21.94 -4.23 -7.67
CA ILE A 150 -22.83 -5.37 -7.44
C ILE A 150 -23.49 -5.80 -8.74
N TRP A 151 -24.00 -4.84 -9.52
CA TRP A 151 -24.67 -5.12 -10.78
C TRP A 151 -23.71 -5.75 -11.79
N PHE A 152 -22.50 -5.19 -11.93
CA PHE A 152 -21.45 -5.72 -12.78
C PHE A 152 -21.16 -7.18 -12.44
N VAL A 153 -20.86 -7.48 -11.17
CA VAL A 153 -20.51 -8.85 -10.76
C VAL A 153 -21.67 -9.80 -11.00
N LYS A 154 -22.92 -9.41 -10.68
CA LYS A 154 -24.10 -10.27 -10.90
C LYS A 154 -24.27 -10.63 -12.38
N ASN A 155 -24.21 -9.64 -13.25
CA ASN A 155 -24.42 -9.85 -14.69
C ASN A 155 -23.28 -10.64 -15.31
N THR A 156 -22.04 -10.34 -14.93
CA THR A 156 -20.89 -11.14 -15.35
C THR A 156 -20.99 -12.59 -14.87
N TRP A 157 -21.51 -12.82 -13.66
CA TRP A 157 -21.71 -14.19 -13.14
C TRP A 157 -22.78 -14.95 -13.92
N GLU A 158 -23.89 -14.29 -14.22
CA GLU A 158 -24.97 -14.85 -15.03
C GLU A 158 -24.50 -15.15 -16.46
N GLU A 159 -23.75 -14.24 -17.08
CA GLU A 159 -23.24 -14.41 -18.45
C GLU A 159 -22.22 -15.55 -18.56
N ILE A 160 -21.29 -15.66 -17.60
CA ILE A 160 -20.21 -16.67 -17.66
C ILE A 160 -20.68 -18.04 -17.20
N HIS A 161 -21.45 -18.10 -16.12
CA HIS A 161 -21.79 -19.36 -15.43
C HIS A 161 -23.26 -19.77 -15.59
N GLY A 162 -24.13 -18.92 -16.16
CA GLY A 162 -25.58 -19.14 -16.23
C GLY A 162 -26.30 -18.95 -14.89
N ASP A 163 -25.62 -18.34 -13.91
CA ASP A 163 -26.05 -18.27 -12.52
C ASP A 163 -26.64 -16.92 -12.13
N VAL A 164 -27.94 -16.91 -11.82
CA VAL A 164 -28.59 -15.72 -11.24
C VAL A 164 -28.31 -15.67 -9.74
N LEU A 165 -27.38 -14.79 -9.34
CA LEU A 165 -27.07 -14.58 -7.93
C LEU A 165 -28.26 -13.95 -7.18
N PRO A 166 -28.60 -14.44 -5.97
CA PRO A 166 -29.77 -13.99 -5.24
C PRO A 166 -29.63 -12.53 -4.77
N GLU A 167 -30.75 -11.80 -4.77
CA GLU A 167 -30.81 -10.43 -4.24
C GLU A 167 -30.77 -10.41 -2.70
N LYS A 168 -31.57 -11.28 -2.09
CA LYS A 168 -31.57 -11.46 -0.64
C LYS A 168 -30.33 -12.23 -0.23
N ASN A 169 -29.64 -11.76 0.81
CA ASN A 169 -28.35 -12.30 1.23
C ASN A 169 -27.31 -12.33 0.10
N CYS A 170 -27.31 -11.29 -0.74
CA CYS A 170 -26.43 -11.16 -1.89
C CYS A 170 -24.98 -11.58 -1.57
N PRO A 171 -24.45 -12.64 -2.21
CA PRO A 171 -23.12 -13.15 -1.90
C PRO A 171 -22.04 -12.13 -2.28
N VAL A 172 -22.28 -11.28 -3.28
CA VAL A 172 -21.40 -10.16 -3.65
C VAL A 172 -21.24 -9.18 -2.48
N ARG A 173 -22.34 -8.77 -1.83
CA ARG A 173 -22.29 -7.90 -0.64
C ARG A 173 -21.52 -8.55 0.52
N SER A 174 -21.67 -9.86 0.69
CA SER A 174 -20.93 -10.63 1.70
C SER A 174 -19.42 -10.63 1.40
N ALA A 175 -19.03 -10.88 0.15
CA ALA A 175 -17.65 -10.84 -0.31
C ALA A 175 -17.01 -9.46 -0.09
N ILE A 176 -17.69 -8.38 -0.50
CA ILE A 176 -17.23 -6.99 -0.29
C ILE A 176 -17.00 -6.73 1.21
N LYS A 177 -17.93 -7.13 2.07
CA LYS A 177 -17.81 -6.95 3.53
C LYS A 177 -16.59 -7.69 4.10
N VAL A 178 -16.32 -8.90 3.62
CA VAL A 178 -15.14 -9.68 4.01
C VAL A 178 -13.87 -8.95 3.59
N LYS A 179 -13.78 -8.49 2.33
CA LYS A 179 -12.62 -7.73 1.82
C LYS A 179 -12.32 -6.48 2.62
N LEU A 180 -13.32 -5.64 2.88
CA LEU A 180 -13.18 -4.43 3.70
C LEU A 180 -12.68 -4.76 5.12
N SER A 181 -13.12 -5.87 5.70
CA SER A 181 -12.68 -6.31 7.02
C SER A 181 -11.22 -6.77 7.01
N THR A 182 -10.79 -7.45 5.95
CA THR A 182 -9.41 -7.89 5.74
C THR A 182 -8.47 -6.68 5.57
N GLU A 183 -8.81 -5.74 4.70
CA GLU A 183 -7.99 -4.53 4.48
C GLU A 183 -7.90 -3.68 5.74
N TYR A 184 -8.97 -3.59 6.53
CA TYR A 184 -8.91 -2.89 7.82
C TYR A 184 -7.92 -3.53 8.79
N ARG A 185 -7.91 -4.86 8.88
CA ARG A 185 -6.95 -5.58 9.75
C ARG A 185 -5.52 -5.37 9.26
N ALA A 186 -5.30 -5.43 7.95
CA ALA A 186 -4.01 -5.17 7.34
C ALA A 186 -3.52 -3.75 7.65
N LEU A 187 -4.36 -2.74 7.41
CA LEU A 187 -4.08 -1.34 7.68
C LEU A 187 -3.75 -1.10 9.17
N LYS A 188 -4.51 -1.70 10.08
CA LYS A 188 -4.26 -1.57 11.52
C LYS A 188 -2.92 -2.15 11.95
N ASN A 189 -2.46 -3.21 11.29
CA ASN A 189 -1.17 -3.83 11.59
C ASN A 189 0.02 -3.02 11.05
N THR A 190 -0.19 -2.15 10.06
CA THR A 190 0.88 -1.30 9.49
C THR A 190 1.28 -0.14 10.41
N TYR A 191 0.41 0.25 11.35
CA TYR A 191 0.63 1.34 12.30
C TYR A 191 0.91 0.86 13.74
N LYS A 192 1.25 -0.42 13.92
CA LYS A 192 1.71 -0.99 15.18
C LYS A 192 3.22 -1.16 15.16
#